data_AF-D7CNJ3-F1
#
_entry.id   AF-D7CNJ3-F1
#
_cell.length_a   1.000
_cell.length_b   1.000
_cell.length_c   1.000
_cell.angle_alpha   90.00
_cell.angle_beta   90.00
_cell.angle_gamma   90.00
#
_symmetry.space_group_name_H-M   'P 1'
#
loop_
_entity.id
_entity.type
_entity.pdbx_description
1 polymer ?
#
loop_
_entity_poly.entity_id
_entity_poly.type
_entity_poly.pdbx_seq_one_letter_code
_entity_poly.pdbx_strand_id
1 'polypeptide(L)'
;MLKTSEVAKKLRITNSQVQDMVDYGYLPVADTYRCRSGGIGYLFAENQLESIDVAEVLAEIREIKTRDKARTKVSAWEWKKRQVVARRHDRFIGMIADLPDFHLLKACYYLFHLNHYAKAYPEKRDELYPLKSQVLERIVNRYPDQVRCVYLIGEDKVHVWLCEDCCSTARSNGYSYREYVEHHGYCSKCEVQVLEREYYSLVEFIIESDNYRFCFHLPLSIARKWLSGIEGFARADRGLGERRDEMYFYGRKVTRVEERIVPLPVVVRELRDFLQSADGLK
;
A
#
# COMPACT_ATOMS: atom_id res chain seq x y z
N MET A 1 9.17 -21.89 -8.54
CA MET A 1 9.31 -20.52 -9.10
C MET A 1 10.09 -20.61 -10.40
N LEU A 2 9.65 -19.90 -11.44
CA LEU A 2 10.25 -19.96 -12.77
C LEU A 2 10.85 -18.60 -13.14
N LYS A 3 12.03 -18.60 -13.77
CA LYS A 3 12.63 -17.41 -14.40
C LYS A 3 11.97 -17.12 -15.74
N THR A 4 12.15 -15.90 -16.25
CA THR A 4 11.67 -15.48 -17.59
C THR A 4 11.95 -16.50 -18.69
N SER A 5 13.15 -17.08 -18.73
CA SER A 5 13.53 -18.08 -19.74
C SER A 5 12.78 -19.40 -19.62
N GLU A 6 12.43 -19.80 -18.40
CA GLU A 6 11.70 -21.03 -18.14
C GLU A 6 10.22 -20.84 -18.46
N VAL A 7 9.65 -19.67 -18.12
CA VAL A 7 8.29 -19.28 -18.54
C VAL A 7 8.19 -19.22 -20.06
N ALA A 8 9.15 -18.58 -20.74
CA ALA A 8 9.21 -18.50 -22.19
C ALA A 8 9.19 -19.90 -22.83
N LYS A 9 10.01 -20.82 -22.30
CA LYS A 9 10.04 -22.22 -22.75
C LYS A 9 8.70 -22.93 -22.49
N LYS A 10 8.12 -22.78 -21.30
CA LYS A 10 6.88 -23.44 -20.91
C LYS A 10 5.68 -22.97 -21.74
N LEU A 11 5.58 -21.67 -21.97
CA LEU A 11 4.50 -21.06 -22.75
C LEU A 11 4.77 -21.03 -24.27
N ARG A 12 5.93 -21.53 -24.71
CA ARG A 12 6.38 -21.52 -26.12
C ARG A 12 6.38 -20.11 -26.75
N ILE A 13 6.84 -19.13 -25.98
CA ILE A 13 6.99 -17.73 -26.40
C ILE A 13 8.42 -17.24 -26.18
N THR A 14 8.73 -16.02 -26.62
CA THR A 14 10.05 -15.41 -26.41
C THR A 14 10.16 -14.71 -25.05
N ASN A 15 11.37 -14.51 -24.55
CA ASN A 15 11.61 -13.69 -23.35
C ASN A 15 11.05 -12.28 -23.47
N SER A 16 11.07 -11.70 -24.68
CA SER A 16 10.48 -10.38 -24.93
C SER A 16 8.96 -10.39 -24.75
N GLN A 17 8.28 -11.45 -25.18
CA GLN A 17 6.84 -11.60 -25.00
C GLN A 17 6.49 -11.82 -23.53
N VAL A 18 7.29 -12.57 -22.77
CA VAL A 18 7.13 -12.66 -21.31
C VAL A 18 7.27 -11.28 -20.68
N GLN A 19 8.27 -10.49 -21.09
CA GLN A 19 8.46 -9.14 -20.59
C GLN A 19 7.28 -8.22 -20.94
N ASP A 20 6.72 -8.36 -22.14
CA ASP A 20 5.52 -7.64 -22.54
C ASP A 20 4.32 -7.99 -21.65
N MET A 21 4.10 -9.28 -21.36
CA MET A 21 3.01 -9.70 -20.48
C MET A 21 3.16 -9.10 -19.06
N VAL A 22 4.38 -8.98 -18.54
CA VAL A 22 4.66 -8.26 -17.28
C VAL A 22 4.42 -6.76 -17.41
N ASP A 23 4.85 -6.17 -18.53
CA ASP A 23 4.78 -4.74 -18.77
C ASP A 23 3.35 -4.23 -18.96
N TYR A 24 2.46 -5.11 -19.42
CA TYR A 24 1.05 -4.83 -19.60
C TYR A 24 0.17 -5.38 -18.47
N GLY A 25 0.74 -6.12 -17.51
CA GLY A 25 0.05 -6.54 -16.28
C GLY A 25 -0.69 -7.88 -16.38
N TYR A 26 -0.52 -8.62 -17.46
CA TYR A 26 -1.11 -9.95 -17.64
C TYR A 26 -0.36 -11.06 -16.91
N LEU A 27 0.93 -10.83 -16.61
CA LEU A 27 1.75 -11.77 -15.88
C LEU A 27 2.26 -11.13 -14.58
N PRO A 28 1.70 -11.50 -13.41
CA PRO A 28 2.15 -10.97 -12.13
C PRO A 28 3.54 -11.50 -11.76
N VAL A 29 4.37 -10.63 -11.18
CA VAL A 29 5.68 -11.00 -10.64
C VAL A 29 5.47 -11.55 -9.23
N ALA A 30 5.97 -12.78 -9.00
CA ALA A 30 5.86 -13.43 -7.71
C ALA A 30 7.08 -13.16 -6.81
N ASP A 31 8.26 -12.98 -7.40
CA ASP A 31 9.46 -12.54 -6.69
C ASP A 31 10.46 -11.87 -7.66
N THR A 32 11.52 -11.27 -7.11
CA THR A 32 12.58 -10.63 -7.89
C THR A 32 13.96 -11.16 -7.45
N TYR A 33 14.94 -11.10 -8.34
CA TYR A 33 16.32 -11.43 -8.01
C TYR A 33 17.30 -10.48 -8.69
N ARG A 34 18.51 -10.38 -8.15
CA ARG A 34 19.59 -9.61 -8.76
C ARG A 34 20.31 -10.43 -9.81
N CYS A 35 20.36 -9.91 -11.03
CA CYS A 35 21.16 -10.46 -12.11
C CYS A 35 22.64 -10.12 -11.88
N ARG A 36 23.54 -10.96 -12.39
CA ARG A 36 25.01 -10.72 -12.32
C ARG A 36 25.44 -9.38 -12.93
N SER A 37 24.65 -8.84 -13.87
CA SER A 37 24.86 -7.54 -14.49
C SER A 37 24.34 -6.35 -13.68
N GLY A 38 23.85 -6.56 -12.45
CA GLY A 38 23.26 -5.53 -11.59
C GLY A 38 21.78 -5.19 -11.91
N GLY A 39 21.20 -5.81 -12.94
CA GLY A 39 19.76 -5.70 -13.25
C GLY A 39 18.87 -6.50 -12.30
N ILE A 40 17.56 -6.32 -12.42
CA ILE A 40 16.55 -7.16 -11.75
C ILE A 40 16.02 -8.20 -12.73
N GLY A 41 15.97 -9.44 -12.30
CA GLY A 41 15.21 -10.50 -12.93
C GLY A 41 13.91 -10.79 -12.16
N TYR A 42 12.93 -11.33 -12.87
CA TYR A 42 11.62 -11.67 -12.32
C TYR A 42 11.48 -13.19 -12.14
N LEU A 43 10.78 -13.58 -11.08
CA LEU A 43 10.36 -14.93 -10.80
C LEU A 43 8.84 -15.01 -10.81
N PHE A 44 8.33 -16.10 -11.35
CA PHE A 44 6.91 -16.33 -11.58
C PHE A 44 6.46 -17.60 -10.86
N ALA A 45 5.25 -17.57 -10.30
CA ALA A 45 4.63 -18.75 -9.73
C ALA A 45 4.05 -19.60 -10.87
N GLU A 46 4.21 -20.91 -10.78
CA GLU A 46 3.86 -21.82 -11.87
C GLU A 46 2.34 -21.92 -12.09
N ASN A 47 1.59 -21.93 -11.00
CA ASN A 47 0.12 -21.94 -11.00
C ASN A 47 -0.48 -20.70 -11.69
N GLN A 48 0.22 -19.57 -11.71
CA GLN A 48 -0.23 -18.35 -12.39
C GLN A 48 -0.13 -18.46 -13.92
N LEU A 49 0.64 -19.41 -14.44
CA LEU A 49 0.81 -19.60 -15.88
C LEU A 49 -0.32 -20.44 -16.49
N GLU A 50 -0.95 -21.29 -15.69
CA GLU A 50 -1.95 -22.26 -16.15
C GLU A 50 -3.28 -21.60 -16.54
N SER A 51 -3.56 -20.42 -15.99
CA SER A 51 -4.79 -19.68 -16.23
C SER A 51 -4.70 -18.64 -17.35
N ILE A 52 -3.55 -18.51 -18.03
CA ILE A 52 -3.33 -17.43 -19.00
C ILE A 52 -3.59 -17.94 -20.43
N ASP A 53 -4.53 -17.32 -21.13
CA ASP A 53 -4.62 -17.43 -22.58
C ASP A 53 -3.52 -16.59 -23.24
N VAL A 54 -2.40 -17.24 -23.53
CA VAL A 54 -1.21 -16.59 -24.10
C VAL A 54 -1.50 -15.99 -25.48
N ALA A 55 -2.37 -16.60 -26.28
CA ALA A 55 -2.64 -16.14 -27.63
C ALA A 55 -3.46 -14.85 -27.62
N GLU A 56 -4.53 -14.83 -26.81
CA GLU A 56 -5.39 -13.65 -26.63
C GLU A 56 -4.61 -12.48 -26.04
N VAL A 57 -3.87 -12.71 -24.96
CA VAL A 57 -3.06 -11.68 -24.30
C VAL A 57 -2.05 -11.06 -25.26
N LEU A 58 -1.34 -11.87 -26.05
CA LEU A 58 -0.36 -11.34 -27.00
C LEU A 58 -1.01 -10.60 -28.17
N ALA A 59 -2.21 -10.99 -28.59
CA ALA A 59 -2.97 -10.26 -29.59
C ALA A 59 -3.38 -8.87 -29.07
N GLU A 60 -3.89 -8.79 -27.84
CA GLU A 60 -4.28 -7.52 -27.21
C GLU A 60 -3.07 -6.59 -27.02
N ILE A 61 -1.94 -7.12 -26.53
CA ILE A 61 -0.69 -6.35 -26.41
C ILE A 61 -0.26 -5.78 -27.76
N ARG A 62 -0.34 -6.59 -28.83
CA ARG A 62 0.01 -6.14 -30.19
C ARG A 62 -0.91 -5.01 -30.65
N GLU A 63 -2.21 -5.13 -30.43
CA GLU A 63 -3.17 -4.08 -30.79
C GLU A 63 -2.90 -2.77 -30.03
N ILE A 64 -2.59 -2.85 -28.74
CA ILE A 64 -2.26 -1.67 -27.95
C ILE A 64 -0.95 -1.03 -28.47
N LYS A 65 0.06 -1.84 -28.83
CA LYS A 65 1.33 -1.34 -29.39
C LYS A 65 1.16 -0.69 -30.76
N THR A 66 0.26 -1.18 -31.61
CA THR A 66 0.01 -0.61 -32.93
C THR A 66 -0.78 0.70 -32.85
N ARG A 67 -1.76 0.78 -31.93
CA ARG A 67 -2.54 2.00 -31.68
C ARG A 67 -1.71 3.12 -31.06
N ASP A 68 -0.70 2.79 -30.27
CA ASP A 68 -0.03 3.77 -29.41
C ASP A 68 1.49 3.81 -29.59
N LYS A 69 1.95 4.30 -30.76
CA LYS A 69 3.38 4.42 -31.11
C LYS A 69 4.18 5.31 -30.13
N ALA A 70 3.52 6.17 -29.36
CA ALA A 70 4.16 6.99 -28.32
C ALA A 70 4.66 6.14 -27.12
N ARG A 71 4.03 4.99 -26.88
CA ARG A 71 4.32 4.11 -25.73
C ARG A 71 5.64 3.36 -25.85
N THR A 72 6.22 3.24 -27.05
CA THR A 72 7.56 2.68 -27.25
C THR A 72 8.66 3.55 -26.60
N LYS A 73 8.49 4.88 -26.55
CA LYS A 73 9.40 5.81 -25.83
C LYS A 73 9.21 5.75 -24.30
N VAL A 74 8.02 5.37 -23.84
CA VAL A 74 7.73 5.16 -22.41
C VAL A 74 8.57 4.01 -21.86
N SER A 75 8.89 2.99 -22.65
CA SER A 75 9.67 1.81 -22.21
C SER A 75 11.08 2.16 -21.67
N ALA A 76 11.83 3.05 -22.31
CA ALA A 76 13.18 3.42 -21.89
C ALA A 76 13.18 4.28 -20.62
N TRP A 77 12.18 5.16 -20.49
CA TRP A 77 11.99 5.98 -19.30
C TRP A 77 11.48 5.15 -18.11
N GLU A 78 10.55 4.22 -18.35
CA GLU A 78 10.10 3.25 -17.35
C GLU A 78 11.25 2.36 -16.89
N TRP A 79 12.14 1.93 -17.79
CA TRP A 79 13.33 1.18 -17.42
C TRP A 79 14.26 1.98 -16.49
N LYS A 80 14.52 3.26 -16.80
CA LYS A 80 15.27 4.16 -15.91
C LYS A 80 14.58 4.29 -14.55
N LYS A 81 13.26 4.46 -14.52
CA LYS A 81 12.49 4.51 -13.26
C LYS A 81 12.58 3.21 -12.47
N ARG A 82 12.49 2.05 -13.12
CA ARG A 82 12.70 0.73 -12.48
C ARG A 82 14.07 0.66 -11.82
N GLN A 83 15.12 1.08 -12.53
CA GLN A 83 16.49 1.13 -11.98
C GLN A 83 16.61 2.06 -10.77
N VAL A 84 15.94 3.22 -10.79
CA VAL A 84 15.92 4.13 -9.64
C VAL A 84 15.22 3.51 -8.43
N VAL A 85 14.04 2.92 -8.62
CA VAL A 85 13.29 2.26 -7.54
C VAL A 85 14.07 1.04 -7.01
N ALA A 86 14.66 0.25 -7.90
CA ALA A 86 15.53 -0.87 -7.59
C ALA A 86 16.70 -0.46 -6.69
N ARG A 87 17.43 0.59 -7.09
CA ARG A 87 18.57 1.09 -6.33
C ARG A 87 18.14 1.69 -5.00
N ARG A 88 16.97 2.33 -4.94
CA ARG A 88 16.41 2.86 -3.68
C ARG A 88 16.07 1.73 -2.71
N HIS A 89 15.47 0.65 -3.21
CA HIS A 89 15.21 -0.56 -2.43
C HIS A 89 16.52 -1.16 -1.90
N ASP A 90 17.48 -1.45 -2.77
CA ASP A 90 18.76 -2.04 -2.34
C ASP A 90 19.52 -1.15 -1.37
N ARG A 91 19.54 0.16 -1.64
CA ARG A 91 20.21 1.12 -0.77
C ARG A 91 19.58 1.11 0.61
N PHE A 92 18.25 1.15 0.71
CA PHE A 92 17.58 1.11 1.99
C PHE A 92 17.93 -0.17 2.75
N ILE A 93 17.75 -1.34 2.11
CA ILE A 93 18.02 -2.64 2.75
C ILE A 93 19.51 -2.76 3.15
N GLY A 94 20.43 -2.31 2.30
CA GLY A 94 21.86 -2.30 2.59
C GLY A 94 22.25 -1.34 3.72
N MET A 95 21.61 -0.17 3.82
CA MET A 95 21.87 0.78 4.90
C MET A 95 21.42 0.26 6.27
N ILE A 96 20.37 -0.55 6.31
CA ILE A 96 19.85 -1.09 7.57
C ILE A 96 20.44 -2.45 7.94
N ALA A 97 21.16 -3.12 7.03
CA ALA A 97 21.58 -4.52 7.17
C ALA A 97 22.41 -4.80 8.44
N ASP A 98 23.27 -3.85 8.82
CA ASP A 98 24.18 -4.00 9.96
C ASP A 98 23.68 -3.25 11.21
N LEU A 99 22.46 -2.68 11.17
CA LEU A 99 21.88 -1.98 12.32
C LEU A 99 21.25 -2.98 13.31
N PRO A 100 21.34 -2.73 14.63
CA PRO A 100 20.69 -3.58 15.64
C PRO A 100 19.19 -3.77 15.39
N ASP A 101 18.54 -2.71 14.88
CA ASP A 101 17.11 -2.67 14.61
C ASP A 101 16.73 -3.13 13.20
N PHE A 102 17.63 -3.83 12.49
CA PHE A 102 17.42 -4.31 11.12
C PHE A 102 16.03 -4.92 10.89
N HIS A 103 15.60 -5.82 11.79
CA HIS A 103 14.31 -6.50 11.67
C HIS A 103 13.12 -5.53 11.80
N LEU A 104 13.19 -4.55 12.70
CA LEU A 104 12.16 -3.52 12.84
C LEU A 104 12.10 -2.63 11.60
N LEU A 105 13.25 -2.10 11.17
CA LEU A 105 13.33 -1.18 10.04
C LEU A 105 12.90 -1.86 8.73
N LYS A 106 13.28 -3.13 8.55
CA LYS A 106 12.83 -3.97 7.42
C LYS A 106 11.31 -4.18 7.47
N ALA A 107 10.74 -4.52 8.63
CA ALA A 107 9.29 -4.66 8.78
C ALA A 107 8.56 -3.36 8.46
N CYS A 108 9.03 -2.23 8.98
CA CYS A 108 8.45 -0.90 8.68
C CYS A 108 8.50 -0.57 7.18
N TYR A 109 9.60 -0.89 6.52
CA TYR A 109 9.73 -0.70 5.07
C TYR A 109 8.70 -1.50 4.27
N TYR A 110 8.48 -2.77 4.59
CA TYR A 110 7.46 -3.57 3.91
C TYR A 110 6.04 -3.16 4.33
N LEU A 111 5.83 -2.74 5.57
CA LEU A 111 4.54 -2.22 6.04
C LEU A 111 4.13 -0.93 5.31
N PHE A 112 5.11 -0.09 4.97
CA PHE A 112 4.91 1.07 4.10
C PHE A 112 4.38 0.66 2.71
N HIS A 113 4.98 -0.35 2.07
CA HIS A 113 4.49 -0.87 0.79
C HIS A 113 3.10 -1.51 0.93
N LEU A 114 2.85 -2.27 2.00
CA LEU A 114 1.56 -2.89 2.28
C LEU A 114 0.42 -1.87 2.30
N ASN A 115 0.64 -0.69 2.92
CA ASN A 115 -0.33 0.41 2.93
C ASN A 115 -0.67 0.91 1.52
N HIS A 116 0.32 1.00 0.63
CA HIS A 116 0.11 1.42 -0.75
C HIS A 116 -0.66 0.38 -1.56
N TYR A 117 -0.40 -0.91 -1.30
CA TYR A 117 -1.12 -2.02 -1.89
C TYR A 117 -2.59 -2.08 -1.47
N ALA A 118 -2.90 -1.93 -0.18
CA ALA A 118 -4.29 -1.92 0.31
C ALA A 118 -5.15 -0.79 -0.30
N LYS A 119 -4.51 0.28 -0.78
CA LYS A 119 -5.17 1.36 -1.53
C LYS A 119 -5.34 1.06 -3.01
N ALA A 120 -4.36 0.39 -3.62
CA ALA A 120 -4.40 0.03 -5.03
C ALA A 120 -5.41 -1.09 -5.32
N TYR A 121 -5.56 -2.03 -4.39
CA TYR A 121 -6.35 -3.25 -4.52
C TYR A 121 -7.41 -3.36 -3.42
N PRO A 122 -8.56 -2.67 -3.55
CA PRO A 122 -9.64 -2.71 -2.56
C PRO A 122 -10.12 -4.12 -2.23
N GLU A 123 -10.12 -5.01 -3.22
CA GLU A 123 -10.52 -6.41 -3.09
C GLU A 123 -9.61 -7.26 -2.18
N LYS A 124 -8.40 -6.77 -1.89
CA LYS A 124 -7.45 -7.45 -0.98
C LYS A 124 -7.44 -6.86 0.42
N ARG A 125 -8.23 -5.82 0.71
CA ARG A 125 -8.20 -5.11 1.99
C ARG A 125 -8.47 -6.02 3.19
N ASP A 126 -9.35 -7.00 3.03
CA ASP A 126 -9.71 -7.95 4.08
C ASP A 126 -8.55 -8.88 4.45
N GLU A 127 -7.57 -9.06 3.58
CA GLU A 127 -6.32 -9.78 3.89
C GLU A 127 -5.23 -8.81 4.41
N LEU A 128 -5.05 -7.67 3.74
CA LEU A 128 -3.91 -6.79 3.99
C LEU A 128 -4.06 -5.97 5.28
N TYR A 129 -5.27 -5.56 5.66
CA TYR A 129 -5.47 -4.78 6.89
C TYR A 129 -5.29 -5.61 8.18
N PRO A 130 -5.77 -6.87 8.27
CA PRO A 130 -5.42 -7.73 9.40
C PRO A 130 -3.91 -7.96 9.51
N LEU A 131 -3.22 -8.23 8.39
CA LEU A 131 -1.76 -8.40 8.39
C LEU A 131 -1.05 -7.15 8.93
N LYS A 132 -1.46 -5.95 8.48
CA LYS A 132 -0.94 -4.68 9.01
C LYS A 132 -1.13 -4.58 10.52
N SER A 133 -2.33 -4.90 11.02
CA SER A 133 -2.64 -4.83 12.45
C SER A 133 -1.75 -5.78 13.25
N GLN A 134 -1.59 -7.02 12.81
CA GLN A 134 -0.74 -8.02 13.48
C GLN A 134 0.73 -7.60 13.51
N VAL A 135 1.25 -7.02 12.42
CA VAL A 135 2.63 -6.52 12.37
C VAL A 135 2.82 -5.37 13.34
N LEU A 136 1.90 -4.41 13.39
CA LEU A 136 1.97 -3.28 14.33
C LEU A 136 1.88 -3.75 15.79
N GLU A 137 1.00 -4.69 16.09
CA GLU A 137 0.91 -5.31 17.41
C GLU A 137 2.23 -5.97 17.81
N ARG A 138 2.84 -6.76 16.90
CA ARG A 138 4.15 -7.38 17.14
C ARG A 138 5.24 -6.34 17.34
N ILE A 139 5.24 -5.25 16.59
CA ILE A 139 6.20 -4.15 16.74
C ILE A 139 6.06 -3.48 18.10
N VAL A 140 4.83 -3.08 18.49
CA VAL A 140 4.57 -2.44 19.79
C VAL A 140 5.02 -3.32 20.95
N ASN A 141 4.71 -4.62 20.90
CA ASN A 141 5.04 -5.55 21.97
C ASN A 141 6.54 -5.86 22.04
N ARG A 142 7.26 -5.82 20.91
CA ARG A 142 8.66 -6.23 20.83
C ARG A 142 9.65 -5.07 20.95
N TYR A 143 9.24 -3.87 20.53
CA TYR A 143 10.09 -2.67 20.50
C TYR A 143 9.39 -1.50 21.20
N PRO A 144 8.90 -1.66 22.45
CA PRO A 144 8.10 -0.63 23.11
C PRO A 144 8.83 0.72 23.24
N ASP A 145 10.15 0.71 23.45
CA ASP A 145 10.96 1.92 23.59
C ASP A 145 11.15 2.70 22.28
N GLN A 146 10.89 2.06 21.15
CA GLN A 146 11.05 2.64 19.80
C GLN A 146 9.69 3.05 19.20
N VAL A 147 8.58 2.82 19.92
CA VAL A 147 7.24 3.04 19.43
C VAL A 147 6.51 4.03 20.33
N ARG A 148 6.12 5.15 19.74
CA ARG A 148 5.24 6.14 20.39
C ARG A 148 3.86 6.10 19.76
N CYS A 149 2.84 5.88 20.58
CA CYS A 149 1.44 5.91 20.16
C CYS A 149 0.81 7.28 20.43
N VAL A 150 0.04 7.79 19.48
CA VAL A 150 -0.73 9.03 19.58
C VAL A 150 -2.18 8.74 19.21
N TYR A 151 -3.12 9.23 20.02
CA TYR A 151 -4.54 9.17 19.72
C TYR A 151 -4.91 10.41 18.89
N LEU A 152 -5.22 10.18 17.61
CA LEU A 152 -5.75 11.21 16.72
C LEU A 152 -7.29 11.22 16.79
N ILE A 153 -7.84 12.30 17.35
CA ILE A 153 -9.29 12.50 17.46
C ILE A 153 -9.82 12.85 16.07
N GLY A 154 -10.74 12.03 15.57
CA GLY A 154 -11.43 12.22 14.30
C GLY A 154 -12.89 12.58 14.50
N GLU A 155 -13.53 12.97 13.40
CA GLU A 155 -14.93 13.39 13.39
C GLU A 155 -15.88 12.24 13.71
N ASP A 156 -17.07 12.62 14.16
CA ASP A 156 -18.22 11.75 14.32
C ASP A 156 -18.74 11.31 12.95
N LYS A 157 -19.28 10.09 12.89
CA LYS A 157 -20.09 9.66 11.76
C LYS A 157 -21.49 10.19 11.97
N VAL A 158 -21.93 11.04 11.06
CA VAL A 158 -23.25 11.67 11.12
C VAL A 158 -24.12 11.24 9.95
N HIS A 159 -25.43 11.22 10.18
CA HIS A 159 -26.44 11.23 9.13
C HIS A 159 -27.08 12.61 9.09
N VAL A 160 -27.17 13.19 7.90
CA VAL A 160 -27.72 14.53 7.71
C VAL A 160 -29.02 14.42 6.91
N TRP A 161 -30.13 14.83 7.52
CA TRP A 161 -31.42 15.00 6.85
C TRP A 161 -31.54 16.43 6.37
N LEU A 162 -31.47 16.63 5.06
CA LEU A 162 -31.60 17.95 4.46
C LEU A 162 -33.03 18.47 4.62
N CYS A 163 -33.16 19.75 4.99
CA CYS A 163 -34.45 20.43 4.91
C CYS A 163 -34.89 20.60 3.44
N GLU A 164 -36.16 20.99 3.22
CA GLU A 164 -36.72 21.18 1.87
C GLU A 164 -35.91 22.16 1.02
N ASP A 165 -35.44 23.26 1.60
CA ASP A 165 -34.64 24.29 0.91
C ASP A 165 -33.33 23.70 0.34
N CYS A 166 -32.60 22.94 1.17
CA CYS A 166 -31.35 22.28 0.76
C CYS A 166 -31.61 21.12 -0.21
N CYS A 167 -32.70 20.35 -0.03
CA CYS A 167 -33.13 19.33 -0.98
C CYS A 167 -33.41 19.92 -2.37
N SER A 168 -34.09 21.06 -2.42
CA SER A 168 -34.42 21.77 -3.66
C SER A 168 -33.15 22.27 -4.33
N THR A 169 -32.25 22.90 -3.57
CA THR A 169 -30.97 23.41 -4.08
C THR A 169 -30.08 22.29 -4.62
N ALA A 170 -29.98 21.16 -3.92
CA ALA A 170 -29.24 19.99 -4.40
C ALA A 170 -29.77 19.51 -5.76
N ARG A 171 -31.09 19.33 -5.88
CA ARG A 171 -31.75 18.90 -7.12
C ARG A 171 -31.56 19.90 -8.26
N SER A 172 -31.73 21.20 -8.00
CA SER A 172 -31.55 22.25 -9.02
C SER A 172 -30.12 22.33 -9.56
N ASN A 173 -29.13 21.93 -8.75
CA ASN A 173 -27.72 21.89 -9.15
C ASN A 173 -27.26 20.50 -9.62
N GLY A 174 -28.16 19.51 -9.70
CA GLY A 174 -27.84 18.16 -10.15
C GLY A 174 -26.98 17.35 -9.18
N TYR A 175 -26.89 17.76 -7.91
CA TYR A 175 -26.21 16.99 -6.87
C TYR A 175 -27.13 15.93 -6.27
N SER A 176 -26.60 14.75 -5.98
CA SER A 176 -27.20 13.90 -4.94
C SER A 176 -27.13 14.59 -3.58
N TYR A 177 -27.99 14.21 -2.64
CA TYR A 177 -27.98 14.78 -1.29
C TYR A 177 -26.65 14.58 -0.56
N ARG A 178 -26.00 13.45 -0.82
CA ARG A 178 -24.67 13.17 -0.29
C ARG A 178 -23.62 14.14 -0.85
N GLU A 179 -23.56 14.28 -2.18
CA GLU A 179 -22.62 15.21 -2.83
C GLU A 179 -22.88 16.65 -2.39
N TYR A 180 -24.15 17.03 -2.24
CA TYR A 180 -24.50 18.35 -1.73
C TYR A 180 -23.93 18.59 -0.33
N VAL A 181 -24.10 17.63 0.60
CA VAL A 181 -23.54 17.73 1.96
C VAL A 181 -22.02 17.77 1.95
N GLU A 182 -21.37 16.96 1.11
CA GLU A 182 -19.90 16.93 0.99
C GLU A 182 -19.32 18.25 0.46
N HIS A 183 -20.01 18.94 -0.46
CA HIS A 183 -19.52 20.17 -1.09
C HIS A 183 -19.98 21.46 -0.42
N HIS A 184 -21.19 21.48 0.12
CA HIS A 184 -21.84 22.69 0.63
C HIS A 184 -22.16 22.63 2.12
N GLY A 185 -21.94 21.48 2.78
CA GLY A 185 -22.34 21.25 4.15
C GLY A 185 -23.85 21.18 4.32
N TYR A 186 -24.34 21.62 5.47
CA TYR A 186 -25.76 21.64 5.81
C TYR A 186 -26.10 22.91 6.59
N CYS A 187 -27.36 23.35 6.51
CA CYS A 187 -27.83 24.53 7.21
C CYS A 187 -28.41 24.18 8.59
N SER A 188 -28.72 25.20 9.40
CA SER A 188 -29.30 25.03 10.75
C SER A 188 -30.69 24.40 10.77
N LYS A 189 -31.40 24.35 9.64
CA LYS A 189 -32.70 23.65 9.51
C LYS A 189 -32.54 22.16 9.17
N CYS A 190 -31.36 21.72 8.78
CA CYS A 190 -31.09 20.32 8.51
C CYS A 190 -30.90 19.57 9.83
N GLU A 191 -31.45 18.37 9.93
CA GLU A 191 -31.30 17.55 11.13
C GLU A 191 -30.01 16.71 11.01
N VAL A 192 -29.15 16.80 12.03
CA VAL A 192 -27.90 16.04 12.09
C VAL A 192 -28.00 15.03 13.21
N GLN A 193 -27.97 13.75 12.84
CA GLN A 193 -27.93 12.65 13.78
C GLN A 193 -26.51 12.12 13.88
N VAL A 194 -25.89 12.19 15.06
CA VAL A 194 -24.63 11.50 15.31
C VAL A 194 -24.91 10.00 15.42
N LEU A 195 -24.41 9.23 14.47
CA LEU A 195 -24.53 7.77 14.45
C LEU A 195 -23.49 7.13 15.36
N GLU A 196 -22.23 7.56 15.23
CA GLU A 196 -21.10 7.00 15.98
C GLU A 196 -20.13 8.13 16.30
N ARG A 197 -19.84 8.33 17.59
CA ARG A 197 -18.84 9.32 18.01
C ARG A 197 -17.44 8.86 17.64
N GLU A 198 -16.61 9.80 17.20
CA GLU A 198 -15.19 9.56 16.93
C GLU A 198 -14.94 8.40 15.95
N TYR A 199 -15.90 8.17 15.04
CA TYR A 199 -15.83 7.07 14.09
C TYR A 199 -14.56 7.13 13.22
N TYR A 200 -14.11 8.34 12.90
CA TYR A 200 -12.91 8.57 12.11
C TYR A 200 -11.64 8.75 12.95
N SER A 201 -11.69 8.48 14.26
CA SER A 201 -10.51 8.49 15.13
C SER A 201 -9.52 7.39 14.77
N LEU A 202 -8.23 7.70 14.91
CA LEU A 202 -7.11 6.81 14.58
C LEU A 202 -6.15 6.72 15.76
N VAL A 203 -5.43 5.60 15.85
CA VAL A 203 -4.17 5.52 16.60
C VAL A 203 -3.03 5.65 15.61
N GLU A 204 -2.15 6.62 15.81
CA GLU A 204 -0.89 6.78 15.10
C GLU A 204 0.24 6.09 15.87
N PHE A 205 0.97 5.24 15.17
CA PHE A 205 2.15 4.52 15.63
C PHE A 205 3.37 5.19 15.00
N ILE A 206 4.15 5.89 15.81
CA ILE A 206 5.37 6.58 15.39
C ILE A 206 6.54 5.70 15.83
N ILE A 207 7.24 5.15 14.86
CA ILE A 207 8.35 4.23 15.07
C ILE A 207 9.63 5.00 14.75
N GLU A 208 10.50 5.13 15.74
CA GLU A 208 11.76 5.87 15.65
C GLU A 208 12.93 4.94 16.04
N SER A 209 13.90 4.82 15.14
CA SER A 209 15.12 4.04 15.34
C SER A 209 16.25 4.68 14.54
N ASP A 210 17.34 5.02 15.22
CA ASP A 210 18.45 5.84 14.68
C ASP A 210 17.95 7.10 13.93
N ASN A 211 18.24 7.19 12.63
CA ASN A 211 17.85 8.28 11.75
C ASN A 211 16.59 7.95 10.94
N TYR A 212 15.85 6.92 11.32
CA TYR A 212 14.64 6.46 10.62
C TYR A 212 13.41 6.74 11.44
N ARG A 213 12.37 7.22 10.76
CA ARG A 213 11.06 7.45 11.32
C ARG A 213 10.00 6.90 10.38
N PHE A 214 9.05 6.14 10.93
CA PHE A 214 7.88 5.65 10.21
C PHE A 214 6.61 5.95 10.98
N CYS A 215 5.59 6.44 10.27
CA CYS A 215 4.27 6.69 10.84
C CYS A 215 3.23 5.76 10.21
N PHE A 216 2.51 5.03 11.06
CA PHE A 216 1.42 4.14 10.65
C PHE A 216 0.14 4.46 11.40
N HIS A 217 -1.01 4.20 10.79
CA HIS A 217 -2.32 4.46 11.40
C HIS A 217 -3.19 3.22 11.40
N LEU A 218 -3.93 3.02 12.49
CA LEU A 218 -5.07 2.10 12.53
C LEU A 218 -6.33 2.85 12.97
N PRO A 219 -7.52 2.46 12.47
CA PRO A 219 -8.78 2.89 13.06
C PRO A 219 -8.79 2.56 14.55
N LEU A 220 -9.32 3.47 15.35
CA LEU A 220 -9.43 3.29 16.80
C LEU A 220 -10.15 1.98 17.17
N SER A 221 -11.20 1.64 16.43
CA SER A 221 -11.98 0.40 16.60
C SER A 221 -11.18 -0.88 16.34
N ILE A 222 -10.10 -0.80 15.57
CA ILE A 222 -9.19 -1.93 15.32
C ILE A 222 -8.07 -1.96 16.37
N ALA A 223 -7.44 -0.81 16.65
CA ALA A 223 -6.36 -0.72 17.63
C ALA A 223 -6.81 -1.13 19.04
N ARG A 224 -8.00 -0.71 19.48
CA ARG A 224 -8.58 -1.06 20.80
C ARG A 224 -8.73 -2.55 21.07
N LYS A 225 -8.68 -3.40 20.03
CA LYS A 225 -8.83 -4.85 20.20
C LYS A 225 -7.63 -5.50 20.88
N TRP A 226 -6.45 -4.88 20.79
CA TRP A 226 -5.19 -5.45 21.29
C TRP A 226 -4.31 -4.43 22.01
N LEU A 227 -4.49 -3.13 21.76
CA LEU A 227 -3.70 -2.07 22.39
C LEU A 227 -4.42 -1.54 23.64
N SER A 228 -3.81 -1.73 24.81
CA SER A 228 -4.31 -1.26 26.10
C SER A 228 -3.89 0.18 26.41
N GLY A 229 -4.67 0.89 27.24
CA GLY A 229 -4.28 2.20 27.78
C GLY A 229 -4.33 3.36 26.78
N ILE A 230 -5.09 3.20 25.68
CA ILE A 230 -5.20 4.21 24.62
C ILE A 230 -5.70 5.55 25.16
N GLU A 231 -6.54 5.53 26.20
CA GLU A 231 -7.09 6.72 26.84
C GLU A 231 -6.00 7.63 27.43
N GLY A 232 -4.86 7.05 27.82
CA GLY A 232 -3.70 7.73 28.39
C GLY A 232 -2.67 8.20 27.36
N PHE A 233 -2.86 7.90 26.07
CA PHE A 233 -1.96 8.41 25.03
C PHE A 233 -2.12 9.91 24.84
N ALA A 234 -1.05 10.55 24.36
CA ALA A 234 -1.11 11.92 23.90
C ALA A 234 -2.22 12.07 22.85
N ARG A 235 -3.08 13.06 23.03
CA ARG A 235 -4.18 13.36 22.12
C ARG A 235 -3.79 14.49 21.19
N ALA A 236 -4.13 14.35 19.93
CA ALA A 236 -4.03 15.41 18.95
C ALA A 236 -5.27 15.42 18.08
N ASP A 237 -5.69 16.61 17.66
CA ASP A 237 -6.69 16.71 16.61
C ASP A 237 -6.11 16.09 15.33
N ARG A 238 -6.93 15.38 14.58
CA ARG A 238 -6.54 14.85 13.28
C ARG A 238 -6.41 16.00 12.27
N GLY A 239 -5.33 16.77 12.38
CA GLY A 239 -4.97 17.82 11.44
C GLY A 239 -4.53 17.24 10.09
N LEU A 240 -4.96 17.88 8.99
CA LEU A 240 -4.50 17.61 7.61
C LEU A 240 -3.06 18.13 7.34
N GLY A 241 -2.29 18.45 8.39
CA GLY A 241 -1.02 19.18 8.30
C GLY A 241 0.17 18.38 7.79
N GLU A 242 1.19 19.12 7.32
CA GLU A 242 2.39 18.63 6.62
C GLU A 242 3.16 17.57 7.42
N ARG A 243 2.93 16.30 7.06
CA ARG A 243 3.72 15.18 7.56
C ARG A 243 5.09 15.21 6.89
N ARG A 244 6.14 15.50 7.66
CA ARG A 244 7.53 15.21 7.27
C ARG A 244 7.78 13.70 7.37
N ASP A 245 7.15 12.95 6.48
CA ASP A 245 7.47 11.54 6.26
C ASP A 245 8.51 11.48 5.14
N GLU A 246 9.79 11.35 5.51
CA GLU A 246 10.92 11.34 4.56
C GLU A 246 11.02 10.04 3.76
N MET A 247 9.94 9.24 3.69
CA MET A 247 9.72 8.25 2.63
C MET A 247 8.36 8.43 1.94
N TYR A 248 8.16 9.62 1.37
CA TYR A 248 7.34 9.93 0.19
C TYR A 248 5.87 9.46 0.18
N PHE A 249 5.05 10.38 0.72
CA PHE A 249 3.61 10.58 0.49
C PHE A 249 2.69 9.51 1.06
N TYR A 250 2.36 9.69 2.34
CA TYR A 250 1.15 9.12 2.92
C TYR A 250 -0.05 9.44 2.02
N GLY A 251 -0.75 8.43 1.52
CA GLY A 251 -1.94 8.70 0.69
C GLY A 251 -2.00 7.91 -0.60
N ARG A 252 -0.86 7.72 -1.27
CA ARG A 252 -0.85 7.27 -2.66
C ARG A 252 -1.02 5.76 -2.82
N LYS A 253 -1.50 5.37 -4.00
CA LYS A 253 -1.45 3.98 -4.49
C LYS A 253 -0.01 3.64 -4.87
N VAL A 254 0.34 2.36 -4.77
CA VAL A 254 1.62 1.86 -5.29
C VAL A 254 1.64 2.05 -6.82
N THR A 255 2.80 2.38 -7.38
CA THR A 255 2.94 2.52 -8.84
C THR A 255 3.27 1.18 -9.48
N ARG A 256 2.87 0.97 -10.74
CA ARG A 256 3.24 -0.24 -11.52
C ARG A 256 4.74 -0.52 -11.54
N VAL A 257 5.57 0.52 -11.48
CA VAL A 257 7.03 0.37 -11.40
C VAL A 257 7.43 -0.20 -10.05
N GLU A 258 6.92 0.33 -8.95
CA GLU A 258 7.19 -0.19 -7.61
C GLU A 258 6.72 -1.63 -7.45
N GLU A 259 5.55 -1.99 -7.99
CA GLU A 259 5.02 -3.35 -7.90
C GLU A 259 5.91 -4.40 -8.57
N ARG A 260 6.67 -4.01 -9.60
CA ARG A 260 7.61 -4.90 -10.28
C ARG A 260 8.91 -5.07 -9.51
N ILE A 261 9.24 -4.16 -8.60
CA ILE A 261 10.50 -4.15 -7.85
C ILE A 261 10.29 -4.73 -6.45
N VAL A 262 9.17 -4.39 -5.82
CA VAL A 262 8.76 -4.87 -4.50
C VAL A 262 7.34 -5.46 -4.63
N PRO A 263 7.20 -6.66 -5.23
CA PRO A 263 5.89 -7.26 -5.48
C PRO A 263 5.12 -7.55 -4.19
N LEU A 264 3.79 -7.47 -4.25
CA LEU A 264 2.92 -7.78 -3.10
C LEU A 264 3.21 -9.14 -2.46
N PRO A 265 3.44 -10.24 -3.22
CA PRO A 265 3.80 -11.52 -2.60
C PRO A 265 5.07 -11.46 -1.74
N VAL A 266 6.06 -10.66 -2.15
CA VAL A 266 7.28 -10.41 -1.37
C VAL A 266 6.93 -9.62 -0.11
N VAL A 267 6.17 -8.52 -0.23
CA VAL A 267 5.74 -7.72 0.94
C VAL A 267 5.03 -8.60 1.97
N VAL A 268 4.07 -9.42 1.53
CA VAL A 268 3.31 -10.32 2.42
C VAL A 268 4.22 -11.35 3.07
N ARG A 269 5.11 -11.98 2.30
CA ARG A 269 6.07 -12.97 2.82
C ARG A 269 6.96 -12.35 3.89
N GLU A 270 7.64 -11.25 3.60
CA GLU A 270 8.59 -10.63 4.53
C GLU A 270 7.92 -10.17 5.83
N LEU A 271 6.67 -9.71 5.76
CA LEU A 271 5.88 -9.37 6.94
C LEU A 271 5.42 -10.60 7.74
N ARG A 272 5.05 -11.69 7.07
CA ARG A 272 4.73 -12.95 7.75
C ARG A 272 5.97 -13.57 8.40
N ASP A 273 7.11 -13.51 7.74
CA ASP A 273 8.39 -13.97 8.30
C ASP A 273 8.75 -13.14 9.55
N PHE A 274 8.52 -11.82 9.53
CA PHE A 274 8.70 -10.98 10.72
C PHE A 274 7.78 -11.43 11.87
N LEU A 275 6.51 -11.73 11.61
CA LEU A 275 5.57 -12.24 12.62
C LEU A 275 6.01 -13.58 13.21
N GLN A 276 6.62 -14.45 12.40
CA GLN A 276 7.08 -15.78 12.80
C GLN A 276 8.48 -15.78 13.42
N SER A 277 9.26 -14.71 13.24
CA SER A 277 10.61 -14.62 13.79
C SER A 277 10.60 -14.71 15.32
N ALA A 278 11.31 -15.71 15.84
CA ALA A 278 11.42 -16.04 17.25
C ALA A 278 12.41 -15.16 18.02
N ASP A 279 13.18 -14.32 17.31
CA ASP A 279 14.21 -13.50 17.93
C ASP A 279 13.59 -12.60 19.03
N GLY A 280 14.18 -12.58 20.23
CA GLY A 280 13.85 -11.60 21.28
C GLY A 280 12.93 -12.02 22.43
N LEU A 281 12.73 -13.31 22.70
CA LEU A 281 12.58 -13.76 24.10
C LEU A 281 14.00 -13.88 24.66
N LYS A 282 14.56 -12.77 25.14
CA LYS A 282 15.65 -12.77 26.11
C LYS A 282 15.24 -11.90 27.27
#